data_AF-A0A934D4I6-F1
#
_entry.id   AF-A0A934D4I6-F1
#
_cell.length_a   1.000
_cell.length_b   1.000
_cell.length_c   1.000
_cell.angle_alpha   90.00
_cell.angle_beta   90.00
_cell.angle_gamma   90.00
#
_symmetry.space_group_name_H-M   'P 1'
#
loop_
_entity.id
_entity.type
_entity.pdbx_description
1 polymer ?
#
loop_
_entity_poly.entity_id
_entity_poly.type
_entity_poly.pdbx_seq_one_letter_code
_entity_poly.pdbx_strand_id
1 'polypeptide(L)'
;MSIDHSPTRIRPWVWLAASALASIGACGVVHWSSWSEYRSVETLPGTVFQVELPSTSGPFDWFSVYAIEHEGPAIVVINPESGSRPRALRVFRFPSGEKLEELLDYSAADVARIEVERRLVPPFDFDGDGAADAIVAGDHACRVSAVRGSETVALFESSEPRVYATIERLTPLPDLDGDGCSELAVLQPRDDRSEYDLAPLDALCPATSRLSVVSGALATRAAADSSR
;
A
#
# COMPACT_ATOMS: atom_id res chain seq x y z
N MET A 1 -63.24 -34.11 15.37
CA MET A 1 -61.79 -34.34 15.26
C MET A 1 -61.13 -33.15 15.95
N SER A 2 -60.79 -33.29 17.24
CA SER A 2 -60.23 -32.21 18.05
C SER A 2 -58.72 -32.23 17.85
N ILE A 3 -58.16 -31.13 17.34
CA ILE A 3 -56.71 -30.99 17.13
C ILE A 3 -56.12 -30.56 18.47
N ASP A 4 -55.31 -31.44 19.06
CA ASP A 4 -54.58 -31.17 20.29
C ASP A 4 -53.45 -30.17 20.01
N HIS A 5 -53.64 -28.93 20.48
CA HIS A 5 -52.62 -27.89 20.45
C HIS A 5 -51.82 -27.89 21.75
N SER A 6 -51.08 -28.98 22.00
CA SER A 6 -50.08 -29.01 23.04
C SER A 6 -48.88 -28.14 22.62
N PRO A 7 -48.59 -27.02 23.32
CA PRO A 7 -47.47 -26.16 22.94
C PRO A 7 -46.16 -26.93 23.11
N THR A 8 -45.40 -27.06 22.02
CA THR A 8 -44.05 -27.65 22.05
C THR A 8 -43.16 -26.84 23.00
N ARG A 9 -42.89 -27.40 24.18
CA ARG A 9 -41.92 -26.82 25.13
C ARG A 9 -40.51 -26.96 24.55
N ILE A 10 -40.00 -25.87 23.97
CA ILE A 10 -38.60 -25.77 23.55
C ILE A 10 -37.72 -25.90 24.80
N ARG A 11 -36.70 -26.77 24.74
CA ARG A 11 -35.80 -27.02 25.88
C ARG A 11 -34.93 -25.78 26.14
N PRO A 12 -34.66 -25.40 27.41
CA PRO A 12 -33.88 -24.21 27.76
C PRO A 12 -32.50 -24.10 27.09
N TRP A 13 -31.82 -25.23 26.86
CA TRP A 13 -30.50 -25.24 26.20
C TRP A 13 -30.54 -24.81 24.72
N VAL A 14 -31.70 -24.97 24.05
CA VAL A 14 -31.88 -24.52 22.66
C VAL A 14 -31.84 -23.00 22.59
N TRP A 15 -32.42 -22.32 23.59
CA TRP A 15 -32.34 -20.86 23.71
C TRP A 15 -30.92 -20.37 24.00
N LEU A 16 -30.17 -21.09 24.86
CA LEU A 16 -28.76 -20.77 25.13
C LEU A 16 -27.88 -20.94 23.88
N ALA A 17 -28.05 -22.03 23.14
CA ALA A 17 -27.31 -22.27 21.90
C ALA A 17 -27.64 -21.23 20.83
N ALA A 18 -28.91 -20.88 20.66
CA ALA A 18 -29.33 -19.83 19.73
C ALA A 18 -28.75 -18.46 20.11
N SER A 19 -28.73 -18.12 21.40
CA SER A 19 -28.14 -16.86 21.88
C SER A 19 -26.62 -16.83 21.65
N ALA A 20 -25.91 -17.92 21.92
CA ALA A 20 -24.46 -18.00 21.69
C ALA A 20 -24.12 -17.85 20.20
N LEU A 21 -24.87 -18.52 19.32
CA LEU A 21 -24.71 -18.39 17.87
C LEU A 21 -25.02 -16.97 17.38
N ALA A 22 -26.06 -16.33 17.93
CA ALA A 22 -26.39 -14.95 17.61
C ALA A 22 -25.30 -13.98 18.06
N SER A 23 -24.71 -14.17 19.25
CA SER A 23 -23.59 -13.37 19.73
C SER A 23 -22.34 -13.55 18.88
N ILE A 24 -22.00 -14.79 18.50
CA ILE A 24 -20.87 -15.06 17.59
C ILE A 24 -21.12 -14.43 16.21
N GLY A 25 -22.34 -14.54 15.69
CA GLY A 25 -22.74 -13.90 14.43
C GLY A 25 -22.63 -12.37 14.50
N ALA A 26 -23.09 -11.75 15.59
CA ALA A 26 -22.99 -10.31 15.80
C ALA A 26 -21.54 -9.85 15.92
N CYS A 27 -20.70 -10.57 16.68
CA CYS A 27 -19.26 -10.30 16.74
C CYS A 27 -18.60 -10.47 15.37
N GLY A 28 -18.96 -11.51 14.62
CA GLY A 28 -18.47 -11.73 13.26
C GLY A 28 -18.86 -10.62 12.30
N VAL A 29 -20.10 -10.10 12.38
CA VAL A 29 -20.57 -8.98 11.54
C VAL A 29 -19.88 -7.68 11.91
N VAL A 30 -19.72 -7.35 13.21
CA VAL A 30 -19.00 -6.14 13.65
C VAL A 30 -17.52 -6.22 13.27
N HIS A 31 -16.91 -7.40 13.43
CA HIS A 31 -15.53 -7.61 13.02
C HIS A 31 -15.38 -7.51 11.50
N TRP A 32 -16.31 -8.08 10.73
CA TRP A 32 -16.32 -7.99 9.26
C TRP A 32 -16.59 -6.57 8.75
N SER A 33 -17.51 -5.83 9.38
CA SER A 33 -17.86 -4.47 8.97
C SER A 33 -16.70 -3.51 9.23
N SER A 34 -16.09 -3.60 10.41
CA SER A 34 -14.84 -2.86 10.69
C SER A 34 -13.76 -3.25 9.69
N TRP A 35 -13.53 -4.56 9.45
CA TRP A 35 -12.66 -5.08 8.38
C TRP A 35 -12.95 -4.55 6.98
N SER A 36 -14.20 -4.27 6.64
CA SER A 36 -14.56 -3.76 5.32
C SER A 36 -14.28 -2.27 5.15
N GLU A 37 -14.45 -1.48 6.21
CA GLU A 37 -14.04 -0.06 6.24
C GLU A 37 -12.52 0.07 6.13
N TYR A 38 -11.75 -0.89 6.68
CA TYR A 38 -10.29 -0.95 6.52
C TYR A 38 -9.82 -1.22 5.07
N ARG A 39 -10.72 -1.56 4.12
CA ARG A 39 -10.33 -1.84 2.73
C ARG A 39 -10.50 -0.65 1.77
N SER A 40 -11.18 0.42 2.17
CA SER A 40 -11.31 1.60 1.32
C SER A 40 -10.08 2.50 1.47
N VAL A 41 -8.96 2.03 0.95
CA VAL A 41 -7.75 2.86 0.83
C VAL A 41 -7.96 3.82 -0.34
N GLU A 42 -7.84 5.10 -0.04
CA GLU A 42 -8.00 6.21 -0.98
C GLU A 42 -7.00 6.07 -2.14
N THR A 43 -7.52 6.18 -3.38
CA THR A 43 -6.67 6.29 -4.56
C THR A 43 -5.97 7.64 -4.50
N LEU A 44 -4.63 7.62 -4.49
CA LEU A 44 -3.85 8.85 -4.38
C LEU A 44 -4.04 9.71 -5.65
N PRO A 45 -4.15 11.05 -5.51
CA PRO A 45 -4.18 11.95 -6.65
C PRO A 45 -2.97 11.72 -7.56
N GLY A 46 -3.20 11.60 -8.86
CA GLY A 46 -2.14 11.36 -9.84
C GLY A 46 -1.62 9.91 -9.93
N THR A 47 -2.27 8.95 -9.27
CA THR A 47 -1.91 7.53 -9.41
C THR A 47 -2.02 7.07 -10.87
N VAL A 48 -0.93 6.58 -11.45
CA VAL A 48 -0.90 5.98 -12.80
C VAL A 48 -1.15 4.48 -12.75
N PHE A 49 -0.62 3.79 -11.74
CA PHE A 49 -1.00 2.41 -11.44
C PHE A 49 -0.79 2.05 -9.98
N GLN A 50 -1.39 0.93 -9.62
CA GLN A 50 -1.35 0.39 -8.28
C GLN A 50 -1.25 -1.14 -8.31
N VAL A 51 -0.38 -1.70 -7.46
CA VAL A 51 -0.21 -3.15 -7.33
C VAL A 51 -0.27 -3.59 -5.87
N GLU A 52 -0.81 -4.77 -5.62
CA GLU A 52 -0.77 -5.41 -4.31
C GLU A 52 0.51 -6.24 -4.17
N LEU A 53 1.17 -6.07 -3.03
CA LEU A 53 2.39 -6.76 -2.64
C LEU A 53 2.11 -7.58 -1.38
N PRO A 54 2.75 -8.73 -1.18
CA PRO A 54 2.68 -9.41 0.11
C PRO A 54 3.26 -8.50 1.19
N SER A 55 2.52 -8.20 2.25
CA SER A 55 3.03 -7.39 3.36
C SER A 55 4.23 -8.07 4.00
N THR A 56 5.11 -7.23 4.53
CA THR A 56 6.23 -7.64 5.34
C THR A 56 5.82 -7.84 6.79
N SER A 57 6.52 -8.71 7.51
CA SER A 57 6.17 -9.21 8.84
C SER A 57 6.50 -8.21 9.95
N GLY A 58 7.50 -7.37 9.72
CA GLY A 58 7.96 -6.38 10.68
C GLY A 58 7.44 -4.98 10.36
N PRO A 59 7.23 -4.13 11.37
CA PRO A 59 6.97 -2.70 11.19
C PRO A 59 8.16 -1.93 10.57
N PHE A 60 9.32 -2.56 10.46
CA PHE A 60 10.55 -2.01 9.89
C PHE A 60 11.01 -2.72 8.61
N ASP A 61 10.26 -3.71 8.15
CA ASP A 61 10.56 -4.38 6.89
C ASP A 61 10.05 -3.49 5.74
N TRP A 62 10.96 -3.04 4.90
CA TRP A 62 10.68 -2.08 3.83
C TRP A 62 10.95 -2.70 2.47
N PHE A 63 10.21 -2.21 1.47
CA PHE A 63 10.44 -2.60 0.08
C PHE A 63 11.48 -1.64 -0.51
N SER A 64 12.39 -2.16 -1.31
CA SER A 64 13.22 -1.33 -2.17
C SER A 64 12.55 -1.23 -3.53
N VAL A 65 12.35 -0.01 -4.02
CA VAL A 65 11.74 0.26 -5.32
C VAL A 65 12.76 0.92 -6.21
N TYR A 66 12.86 0.46 -7.47
CA TYR A 66 13.81 1.00 -8.45
C TYR A 66 13.15 1.16 -9.81
N ALA A 67 13.53 2.20 -10.53
CA ALA A 67 13.27 2.30 -11.96
C ALA A 67 14.35 1.57 -12.75
N ILE A 68 13.93 0.75 -13.73
CA ILE A 68 14.82 0.03 -14.65
C ILE A 68 14.34 0.18 -16.08
N GLU A 69 15.22 -0.14 -17.03
CA GLU A 69 14.86 -0.34 -18.44
C GLU A 69 14.76 -1.85 -18.73
N HIS A 70 13.53 -2.35 -18.96
CA HIS A 70 13.26 -3.77 -19.17
C HIS A 70 12.14 -3.96 -20.20
N GLU A 71 12.51 -4.01 -21.48
CA GLU A 71 11.56 -3.96 -22.60
C GLU A 71 10.66 -2.71 -22.56
N GLY A 72 11.23 -1.59 -22.10
CA GLY A 72 10.58 -0.32 -21.81
C GLY A 72 10.74 0.11 -20.33
N PRO A 73 10.19 1.27 -19.96
CA PRO A 73 10.18 1.73 -18.57
C PRO A 73 9.49 0.72 -17.65
N ALA A 74 10.18 0.31 -16.59
CA ALA A 74 9.67 -0.65 -15.63
C ALA A 74 10.11 -0.29 -14.20
N ILE A 75 9.37 -0.85 -13.25
CA ILE A 75 9.62 -0.68 -11.83
C ILE A 75 9.90 -2.04 -11.22
N VAL A 76 11.02 -2.14 -10.52
CA VAL A 76 11.38 -3.30 -9.70
C VAL A 76 10.98 -3.03 -8.28
N VAL A 77 10.37 -4.03 -7.66
CA VAL A 77 10.08 -4.07 -6.24
C VAL A 77 10.81 -5.26 -5.63
N ILE A 78 11.71 -4.97 -4.71
CA ILE A 78 12.43 -5.97 -3.93
C ILE A 78 11.84 -5.98 -2.52
N ASN A 79 11.31 -7.14 -2.12
CA ASN A 79 10.83 -7.39 -0.78
C ASN A 79 11.88 -8.24 -0.02
N PRO A 80 12.34 -7.81 1.18
CA PRO A 80 13.19 -8.62 2.03
C PRO A 80 12.50 -9.91 2.49
N GLU A 81 13.31 -10.81 3.05
CA GLU A 81 12.78 -12.03 3.65
C GLU A 81 11.98 -11.66 4.89
N SER A 82 10.78 -12.22 5.03
CA SER A 82 9.85 -11.81 6.06
C SER A 82 9.11 -13.03 6.60
N GLY A 83 9.48 -13.44 7.82
CA GLY A 83 8.89 -14.59 8.49
C GLY A 83 8.99 -15.87 7.65
N SER A 84 7.84 -16.38 7.19
CA SER A 84 7.74 -17.58 6.33
C SER A 84 7.72 -17.27 4.83
N ARG A 85 7.83 -16.01 4.42
CA ARG A 85 7.77 -15.60 3.02
C ARG A 85 9.19 -15.47 2.43
N PRO A 86 9.46 -16.14 1.29
CA PRO A 86 10.73 -16.02 0.60
C PRO A 86 10.95 -14.59 0.11
N ARG A 87 12.22 -14.21 -0.06
CA ARG A 87 12.58 -12.94 -0.70
C ARG A 87 11.94 -12.89 -2.07
N ALA A 88 11.42 -11.73 -2.45
CA ALA A 88 10.75 -11.63 -3.74
C ALA A 88 11.21 -10.39 -4.49
N LEU A 89 11.49 -10.58 -5.77
CA LEU A 89 11.80 -9.54 -6.73
C LEU A 89 10.67 -9.57 -7.76
N ARG A 90 9.99 -8.44 -7.94
CA ARG A 90 8.89 -8.31 -8.89
C ARG A 90 9.18 -7.16 -9.84
N VAL A 91 8.94 -7.37 -11.12
CA VAL A 91 9.10 -6.36 -12.17
C VAL A 91 7.72 -6.01 -12.71
N PHE A 92 7.40 -4.72 -12.76
CA PHE A 92 6.14 -4.20 -13.25
C PHE A 92 6.39 -3.23 -14.42
N ARG A 93 5.63 -3.38 -15.50
CA ARG A 93 5.66 -2.46 -16.64
C ARG A 93 5.06 -1.13 -16.24
N PHE A 94 5.75 -0.03 -16.55
CA PHE A 94 5.21 1.31 -16.42
C PHE A 94 4.59 1.77 -17.75
N PRO A 95 3.45 2.51 -17.76
CA PRO A 95 2.62 2.87 -16.61
C PRO A 95 1.51 1.84 -16.31
N SER A 96 1.46 0.70 -17.00
CA SER A 96 0.31 -0.22 -16.90
C SER A 96 0.19 -0.96 -15.57
N GLY A 97 1.28 -1.11 -14.83
CA GLY A 97 1.35 -1.95 -13.64
C GLY A 97 1.30 -3.45 -13.94
N GLU A 98 1.41 -3.85 -15.21
CA GLU A 98 1.44 -5.26 -15.60
C GLU A 98 2.67 -5.94 -15.01
N LYS A 99 2.48 -7.04 -14.29
CA LYS A 99 3.59 -7.83 -13.75
C LYS A 99 4.30 -8.58 -14.88
N LEU A 100 5.55 -8.23 -15.12
CA LEU A 100 6.41 -8.84 -16.14
C LEU A 100 7.15 -10.06 -15.59
N GLU A 101 7.67 -9.95 -14.37
CA GLU A 101 8.53 -10.97 -13.76
C GLU A 101 8.26 -11.07 -12.25
N GLU A 102 8.38 -12.29 -11.70
CA GLU A 102 8.42 -12.54 -10.27
C GLU A 102 9.43 -13.65 -9.98
N LEU A 103 10.48 -13.31 -9.23
CA LEU A 103 11.48 -14.24 -8.74
C LEU A 103 11.33 -14.39 -7.24
N LEU A 104 11.20 -15.63 -6.77
CA LEU A 104 11.24 -16.00 -5.37
C LEU A 104 12.65 -16.50 -5.03
N ASP A 105 13.15 -16.13 -3.86
CA ASP A 105 14.50 -16.44 -3.38
C ASP A 105 15.59 -16.07 -4.38
N TYR A 106 15.48 -14.84 -4.91
CA TYR A 106 16.43 -14.31 -5.89
C TYR A 106 17.87 -14.33 -5.37
N SER A 107 18.81 -14.50 -6.29
CA SER A 107 20.24 -14.59 -6.02
C SER A 107 20.92 -13.22 -6.08
N ALA A 108 22.19 -13.16 -5.65
CA ALA A 108 23.01 -11.97 -5.82
C ALA A 108 23.20 -11.57 -7.30
N ALA A 109 23.14 -12.53 -8.23
CA ALA A 109 23.23 -12.25 -9.66
C ALA A 109 21.99 -11.51 -10.19
N ASP A 110 20.81 -11.81 -9.65
CA ASP A 110 19.56 -11.15 -10.03
C ASP A 110 19.55 -9.69 -9.57
N VAL A 111 20.09 -9.42 -8.37
CA VAL A 111 20.28 -8.04 -7.87
C VAL A 111 21.32 -7.30 -8.71
N ALA A 112 22.43 -7.95 -9.06
CA ALA A 112 23.45 -7.34 -9.90
C ALA A 112 22.89 -6.97 -11.29
N ARG A 113 22.01 -7.80 -11.86
CA ARG A 113 21.27 -7.47 -13.10
C ARG A 113 20.45 -6.19 -12.93
N ILE A 114 19.70 -6.06 -11.84
CA ILE A 114 18.91 -4.84 -11.56
C ILE A 114 19.81 -3.62 -11.50
N GLU A 115 20.94 -3.68 -10.79
CA GLU A 115 21.84 -2.52 -10.67
C GLU A 115 22.44 -2.11 -12.04
N VAL A 116 22.58 -3.05 -12.98
CA VAL A 116 22.99 -2.73 -14.37
C VAL A 116 21.86 -2.07 -15.16
N GLU A 117 20.61 -2.50 -14.96
CA GLU A 117 19.42 -1.96 -15.65
C GLU A 117 18.86 -0.70 -14.96
N ARG A 118 19.30 -0.42 -13.73
CA ARG A 118 18.81 0.67 -12.90
C ARG A 118 19.09 2.02 -13.54
N ARG A 119 18.03 2.81 -13.69
CA ARG A 119 18.17 4.23 -14.03
C ARG A 119 18.68 4.98 -12.82
N LEU A 120 19.71 5.80 -13.05
CA LEU A 120 20.13 6.80 -12.08
C LEU A 120 18.97 7.80 -11.90
N VAL A 121 18.64 8.08 -10.64
CA VAL A 121 17.61 9.07 -10.32
C VAL A 121 18.27 10.45 -10.48
N PRO A 122 17.86 11.28 -11.46
CA PRO A 122 18.24 12.69 -11.50
C PRO A 122 17.68 13.39 -10.24
N PRO A 123 18.01 14.66 -9.98
CA PRO A 123 17.32 15.40 -8.92
C PRO A 123 15.80 15.25 -9.12
N PHE A 124 15.10 14.87 -8.05
CA PHE A 124 13.66 14.62 -8.08
C PHE A 124 12.96 15.94 -8.39
N ASP A 125 12.43 16.11 -9.60
CA ASP A 125 11.70 17.29 -10.09
C ASP A 125 10.27 16.85 -10.38
N PHE A 126 9.38 16.99 -9.40
CA PHE A 126 8.05 16.37 -9.40
C PHE A 126 7.01 17.22 -10.13
N ASP A 127 7.20 18.52 -10.27
CA ASP A 127 6.30 19.38 -11.06
C ASP A 127 6.85 19.81 -12.43
N GLY A 128 8.09 19.43 -12.75
CA GLY A 128 8.72 19.64 -14.05
C GLY A 128 9.18 21.08 -14.27
N ASP A 129 9.44 21.84 -13.20
CA ASP A 129 9.91 23.22 -13.28
C ASP A 129 11.42 23.34 -13.52
N GLY A 130 12.14 22.22 -13.53
CA GLY A 130 13.58 22.12 -13.72
C GLY A 130 14.39 22.28 -12.43
N ALA A 131 13.75 22.46 -11.28
CA ALA A 131 14.36 22.50 -9.96
C ALA A 131 14.13 21.18 -9.20
N ALA A 132 15.01 20.91 -8.24
CA ALA A 132 14.90 19.70 -7.43
C ALA A 132 13.93 19.93 -6.26
N ASP A 133 12.91 19.10 -6.19
CA ASP A 133 11.92 18.99 -5.13
C ASP A 133 12.36 18.08 -3.98
N ALA A 134 11.65 18.18 -2.87
CA ALA A 134 11.93 17.42 -1.66
C ALA A 134 10.75 16.55 -1.23
N ILE A 135 11.08 15.40 -0.64
CA ILE A 135 10.12 14.56 0.06
C ILE A 135 10.22 14.89 1.55
N VAL A 136 9.07 15.17 2.17
CA VAL A 136 8.96 15.49 3.59
C VAL A 136 8.00 14.50 4.25
N ALA A 137 8.42 13.93 5.38
CA ALA A 137 7.55 13.17 6.27
C ALA A 137 7.22 14.05 7.49
N GLY A 138 5.96 14.10 7.88
CA GLY A 138 5.55 14.82 9.09
C GLY A 138 6.05 14.10 10.34
N ASP A 139 6.58 14.85 11.31
CA ASP A 139 7.27 14.26 12.47
C ASP A 139 6.41 13.29 13.29
N HIS A 140 5.08 13.45 13.34
CA HIS A 140 4.18 12.58 14.11
C HIS A 140 2.76 12.44 13.54
N ALA A 141 2.48 13.09 12.41
CA ALA A 141 1.22 12.97 11.71
C ALA A 141 1.47 12.07 10.53
N CYS A 142 0.62 11.09 10.32
CA CYS A 142 0.68 10.07 9.30
C CYS A 142 0.58 10.62 7.86
N ARG A 143 1.41 11.62 7.54
CA ARG A 143 1.41 12.48 6.38
C ARG A 143 2.79 12.44 5.75
N VAL A 144 2.79 12.23 4.44
CA VAL A 144 3.95 12.40 3.59
C VAL A 144 3.60 13.35 2.45
N SER A 145 4.56 14.18 2.06
CA SER A 145 4.36 15.15 0.97
C SER A 145 5.58 15.24 0.06
N ALA A 146 5.33 15.54 -1.21
CA ALA A 146 6.31 16.11 -2.11
C ALA A 146 6.13 17.63 -2.09
N VAL A 147 7.21 18.38 -1.90
CA VAL A 147 7.19 19.84 -1.79
C VAL A 147 8.10 20.45 -2.84
N ARG A 148 7.69 21.60 -3.38
CA ARG A 148 8.47 22.32 -4.37
C ARG A 148 9.78 22.82 -3.76
N GLY A 149 10.91 22.44 -4.35
CA GLY A 149 12.22 22.92 -3.89
C GLY A 149 12.46 22.68 -2.39
N SER A 150 12.87 23.74 -1.70
CA SER A 150 12.93 23.80 -0.23
C SER A 150 11.76 24.56 0.41
N GLU A 151 10.70 24.80 -0.36
CA GLU A 151 9.52 25.54 0.09
C GLU A 151 8.52 24.62 0.82
N THR A 152 7.50 25.21 1.45
CA THR A 152 6.40 24.47 2.10
C THR A 152 5.18 24.30 1.18
N VAL A 153 5.33 24.52 -0.13
CA VAL A 153 4.24 24.34 -1.10
C VAL A 153 4.16 22.86 -1.45
N ALA A 154 3.11 22.19 -0.96
CA ALA A 154 2.86 20.79 -1.27
C ALA A 154 2.40 20.63 -2.73
N LEU A 155 3.15 19.84 -3.50
CA LEU A 155 2.79 19.38 -4.84
C LEU A 155 1.94 18.11 -4.78
N PHE A 156 2.17 17.32 -3.73
CA PHE A 156 1.44 16.12 -3.41
C PHE A 156 1.39 15.96 -1.89
N GLU A 157 0.24 15.52 -1.36
CA GLU A 157 0.09 15.17 0.04
C GLU A 157 -0.72 13.87 0.14
N SER A 158 -0.24 12.95 0.97
CA SER A 158 -0.99 11.77 1.39
C SER A 158 -1.00 11.72 2.90
N SER A 159 -2.19 11.65 3.50
CA SER A 159 -2.35 11.44 4.94
C SER A 159 -3.18 10.20 5.21
N GLU A 160 -2.62 9.22 5.92
CA GLU A 160 -3.32 8.02 6.35
C GLU A 160 -3.25 7.91 7.87
N PRO A 161 -4.21 8.43 8.64
CA PRO A 161 -4.12 8.63 10.10
C PRO A 161 -3.78 7.38 10.90
N ARG A 162 -3.95 6.20 10.30
CA ARG A 162 -3.77 4.89 10.93
C ARG A 162 -2.45 4.19 10.58
N VAL A 163 -1.55 4.87 9.87
CA VAL A 163 -0.29 4.27 9.44
C VAL A 163 0.89 5.18 9.78
N TYR A 164 1.97 4.61 10.34
CA TYR A 164 3.24 5.32 10.46
C TYR A 164 3.68 5.90 9.11
N ALA A 165 3.70 7.23 9.01
CA ALA A 165 4.27 7.93 7.85
C ALA A 165 5.77 8.08 8.08
N THR A 166 6.55 7.18 7.49
CA THR A 166 8.00 7.32 7.41
C THR A 166 8.39 7.66 5.99
N ILE A 167 9.47 8.45 5.84
CA ILE A 167 10.01 8.82 4.52
C ILE A 167 10.41 7.58 3.70
N GLU A 168 10.74 6.47 4.35
CA GLU A 168 11.09 5.18 3.74
C GLU A 168 9.95 4.57 2.90
N ARG A 169 8.72 5.08 3.03
CA ARG A 169 7.56 4.67 2.23
C ARG A 169 7.47 5.40 0.89
N LEU A 170 8.27 6.43 0.70
CA LEU A 170 8.32 7.22 -0.52
C LEU A 170 9.64 6.96 -1.23
N THR A 171 9.55 6.62 -2.51
CA THR A 171 10.72 6.44 -3.36
C THR A 171 10.60 7.37 -4.56
N PRO A 172 11.49 8.37 -4.72
CA PRO A 172 11.53 9.18 -5.91
C PRO A 172 11.97 8.32 -7.09
N LEU A 173 11.28 8.46 -8.21
CA LEU A 173 11.57 7.79 -9.47
C LEU A 173 11.96 8.84 -10.52
N PRO A 174 12.83 8.51 -11.48
CA PRO A 174 13.11 9.38 -12.62
C PRO A 174 11.90 9.43 -13.54
N ASP A 175 11.72 10.51 -14.30
CA ASP A 175 10.72 10.62 -15.38
C ASP A 175 10.68 9.34 -16.27
N LEU A 176 9.61 8.56 -16.11
CA LEU A 176 9.39 7.25 -16.73
C LEU A 176 8.55 7.35 -18.00
N ASP A 177 7.63 8.31 -18.13
CA ASP A 177 6.84 8.52 -19.37
C ASP A 177 7.39 9.60 -20.31
N GLY A 178 8.38 10.38 -19.88
CA GLY A 178 8.99 11.44 -20.66
C GLY A 178 8.16 12.73 -20.68
N ASP A 179 7.29 12.96 -19.70
CA ASP A 179 6.46 14.16 -19.62
C ASP A 179 7.17 15.36 -18.99
N GLY A 180 8.40 15.17 -18.52
CA GLY A 180 9.23 16.19 -17.88
C GLY A 180 9.04 16.28 -16.38
N CYS A 181 8.16 15.48 -15.77
CA CYS A 181 7.95 15.40 -14.33
C CYS A 181 8.41 14.03 -13.81
N SER A 182 9.05 14.02 -12.65
CA SER A 182 9.43 12.80 -11.94
C SER A 182 8.21 12.11 -11.34
N GLU A 183 8.29 10.79 -11.18
CA GLU A 183 7.27 10.00 -10.52
C GLU A 183 7.64 9.70 -9.07
N LEU A 184 6.63 9.30 -8.30
CA LEU A 184 6.77 8.94 -6.90
C LEU A 184 6.14 7.58 -6.65
N ALA A 185 6.94 6.63 -6.18
CA ALA A 185 6.45 5.38 -5.63
C ALA A 185 6.02 5.59 -4.17
N VAL A 186 4.76 5.30 -3.87
CA VAL A 186 4.15 5.40 -2.55
C VAL A 186 3.78 4.01 -2.07
N LEU A 187 4.44 3.54 -1.02
CA LEU A 187 4.11 2.30 -0.36
C LEU A 187 3.06 2.56 0.73
N GLN A 188 1.86 2.00 0.55
CA GLN A 188 0.77 1.99 1.52
C GLN A 188 0.70 0.60 2.16
N PRO A 189 0.97 0.42 3.46
CA PRO A 189 0.55 -0.82 4.12
C PRO A 189 -0.98 -0.84 4.16
N ARG A 190 -1.58 -2.00 3.94
CA ARG A 190 -3.05 -2.14 3.96
C ARG A 190 -3.62 -2.11 5.37
N ASP A 191 -2.81 -2.44 6.38
CA ASP A 191 -3.29 -2.66 7.73
C ASP A 191 -2.71 -1.63 8.70
N ASP A 192 -3.60 -0.92 9.38
CA ASP A 192 -3.34 -0.24 10.64
C ASP A 192 -2.77 -1.27 11.63
N ARG A 193 -1.45 -1.23 11.88
CA ARG A 193 -0.81 -2.12 12.86
C ARG A 193 -0.83 -1.57 14.28
N SER A 194 -1.24 -0.30 14.45
CA SER A 194 -1.15 0.36 15.75
C SER A 194 -2.09 -0.25 16.80
N GLU A 195 -3.17 -0.90 16.37
CA GLU A 195 -4.09 -1.65 17.24
C GLU A 195 -3.75 -3.15 17.38
N TYR A 196 -2.89 -3.74 16.53
CA TYR A 196 -2.75 -5.20 16.36
C TYR A 196 -1.35 -5.79 16.61
N ASP A 197 -0.33 -4.99 16.94
CA ASP A 197 1.04 -5.47 17.28
C ASP A 197 1.10 -6.44 18.51
N LEU A 198 -0.04 -6.92 19.02
CA LEU A 198 -0.14 -7.88 20.14
C LEU A 198 -1.02 -9.13 19.87
N ALA A 199 -1.36 -9.52 18.63
CA ALA A 199 -2.31 -10.63 18.40
C ALA A 199 -1.75 -11.87 17.65
N PRO A 200 -1.96 -13.10 18.16
CA PRO A 200 -1.72 -14.36 17.44
C PRO A 200 -2.53 -14.56 16.14
N LEU A 201 -3.49 -13.66 15.86
CA LEU A 201 -4.38 -13.73 14.71
C LEU A 201 -3.73 -13.23 13.41
N ASP A 202 -2.59 -12.53 13.49
CA ASP A 202 -1.81 -12.12 12.32
C ASP A 202 -1.36 -13.32 11.47
N ALA A 203 -1.18 -14.48 12.09
CA ALA A 203 -0.90 -15.74 11.39
C ALA A 203 -2.09 -16.25 10.56
N LEU A 204 -3.32 -15.82 10.87
CA LEU A 204 -4.54 -16.29 10.20
C LEU A 204 -4.95 -15.42 9.02
N CYS A 205 -4.39 -14.22 8.87
CA CYS A 205 -4.81 -13.26 7.86
C CYS A 205 -3.61 -12.69 7.11
N PRO A 206 -3.42 -13.06 5.83
CA PRO A 206 -2.33 -12.54 5.02
C PRO A 206 -2.49 -11.03 4.84
N ALA A 207 -1.63 -10.24 5.48
CA ALA A 207 -1.51 -8.82 5.19
C ALA A 207 -0.92 -8.63 3.77
N THR A 208 -1.44 -7.66 3.04
CA THR A 208 -0.87 -7.16 1.78
C THR A 208 -0.46 -5.70 1.95
N SER A 209 0.62 -5.28 1.33
CA SER A 209 0.93 -3.87 1.12
C SER A 209 0.50 -3.49 -0.29
N ARG A 210 0.46 -2.20 -0.57
CA ARG A 210 0.07 -1.64 -1.84
C ARG A 210 1.15 -0.67 -2.27
N LEU A 211 1.62 -0.82 -3.50
CA LEU A 211 2.49 0.15 -4.13
C LEU A 211 1.66 0.93 -5.14
N SER A 212 1.59 2.23 -4.94
CA SER A 212 0.98 3.18 -5.87
C SER A 212 2.10 3.98 -6.52
N VAL A 213 2.07 4.12 -7.84
CA VAL A 213 2.98 5.00 -8.56
C VAL A 213 2.21 6.23 -8.98
N VAL A 214 2.72 7.40 -8.59
CA VAL A 214 2.08 8.69 -8.79
C VAL A 214 2.89 9.48 -9.82
N SER A 215 2.24 9.93 -10.89
CA SER A 215 2.83 10.85 -11.86
C SER A 215 2.84 12.26 -11.28
N GLY A 216 4.02 12.91 -11.33
CA GLY A 216 4.20 14.28 -10.90
C GLY A 216 3.30 15.28 -11.65
N ALA A 217 3.21 15.12 -12.98
CA ALA A 217 2.34 15.97 -13.79
C ALA A 217 0.87 15.82 -13.43
N LEU A 218 0.39 14.59 -13.18
CA LEU A 218 -1.01 14.35 -12.83
C LEU A 218 -1.33 14.80 -11.41
N ALA A 219 -0.44 14.55 -10.45
CA ALA A 219 -0.62 14.96 -9.06
C ALA A 219 -0.65 16.48 -8.93
N THR A 220 0.30 17.17 -9.57
CA THR A 220 0.37 18.63 -9.55
C THR A 220 -0.86 19.29 -10.18
N ARG A 221 -1.37 18.72 -11.29
CA ARG A 221 -2.65 19.17 -11.89
C ARG A 221 -3.83 18.99 -10.92
N ALA A 222 -3.92 17.83 -10.28
CA ALA A 222 -4.99 17.57 -9.31
C ALA A 222 -4.92 18.53 -8.10
N ALA A 223 -3.72 18.82 -7.61
CA ALA A 223 -3.51 19.81 -6.55
C ALA A 223 -3.96 21.22 -6.99
N ALA A 224 -3.59 21.64 -8.20
CA ALA A 224 -4.01 22.94 -8.75
C ALA A 224 -5.54 23.06 -8.89
N ASP A 225 -6.22 21.99 -9.34
CA ASP A 225 -7.68 21.98 -9.47
C ASP A 225 -8.41 22.05 -8.12
N SER A 226 -7.84 21.45 -7.06
CA SER A 226 -8.42 21.49 -5.71
C SER A 226 -8.35 22.86 -5.03
N SER A 227 -7.52 23.77 -5.56
CA SER A 227 -7.30 25.11 -4.99
C SER A 227 -8.23 26.20 -5.56
N ARG A 228 -9.09 25.86 -6.52
CA ARG A 228 -10.04 26.76 -7.19
C ARG A 228 -11.45 26.66 -6.60
#